data_AF-A0A4R7V1L7-F1
#
_entry.id   AF-A0A4R7V1L7-F1
#
_cell.length_a   1.000
_cell.length_b   1.000
_cell.length_c   1.000
_cell.angle_alpha   90.00
_cell.angle_beta   90.00
_cell.angle_gamma   90.00
#
_symmetry.space_group_name_H-M   'P 1'
#
loop_
_entity.id
_entity.type
_entity.pdbx_description
1 polymer ?
#
loop_
_entity_poly.entity_id
_entity_poly.type
_entity_poly.pdbx_seq_one_letter_code
_entity_poly.pdbx_strand_id
1 'polypeptide(L)'
;MATNTGARATTWQLTEVEPSEHALLEELAVLTRRAFAVGDMLPGLPDADGAHDTAASIRADLDAGIRLWMAHAGDGRPVGCVRAIPRPDRVWQIRRLAVALTDQGAGLGRLLVRGLERAALAEGVRRLVVWALVERGIAPLYSKLGYRTTGHLGTPDKPLSEAVMELDLGRPSPPLAYPWGTQPRCPYHGGLMVTWFGSASRTVAVTDRLTANPRPVVARQQERVTRLLGTARFLGGDGWADCPPRSSAAVCDTLAARADTVDGRVLVFERPYREVVEYTMPRTVAPELLALWRVPGDPVH
;
A
#
# COMPACT_ATOMS: atom_id res chain seq x y z
N MET A 1 2.01 45.87 -0.64
CA MET A 1 2.78 45.10 -1.64
C MET A 1 3.14 43.75 -1.03
N ALA A 2 2.28 42.75 -1.22
CA ALA A 2 2.58 41.37 -0.83
C ALA A 2 3.26 40.68 -2.01
N THR A 3 4.49 40.23 -1.81
CA THR A 3 5.24 39.46 -2.79
C THR A 3 4.58 38.10 -2.95
N ASN A 4 3.80 37.97 -4.03
CA ASN A 4 3.32 36.69 -4.53
C ASN A 4 4.55 35.82 -4.84
N THR A 5 4.88 34.94 -3.91
CA THR A 5 5.98 33.98 -4.05
C THR A 5 5.50 32.95 -5.06
N GLY A 6 5.76 33.21 -6.34
CA GLY A 6 5.36 32.34 -7.43
C GLY A 6 5.85 30.93 -7.15
N ALA A 7 4.90 30.01 -6.92
CA ALA A 7 5.18 28.58 -6.91
C ALA A 7 5.78 28.25 -8.27
N ARG A 8 7.10 28.09 -8.32
CA ARG A 8 7.78 27.57 -9.53
C ARG A 8 7.13 26.22 -9.82
N ALA A 9 6.53 26.10 -11.00
CA ALA A 9 6.15 24.79 -11.53
C ALA A 9 7.39 23.90 -11.45
N THR A 10 7.36 22.90 -10.58
CA THR A 10 8.51 22.02 -10.37
C THR A 10 8.57 21.11 -11.58
N THR A 11 9.49 21.40 -12.50
CA THR A 11 9.75 20.53 -13.65
C THR A 11 10.62 19.38 -13.18
N TRP A 12 10.13 18.15 -13.32
CA TRP A 12 10.91 16.94 -13.10
C TRP A 12 11.35 16.34 -14.43
N GLN A 13 12.59 15.89 -14.49
CA GLN A 13 13.13 15.13 -15.60
C GLN A 13 13.22 13.67 -15.21
N LEU A 14 12.70 12.78 -16.06
CA LEU A 14 12.77 11.34 -15.86
C LEU A 14 13.79 10.74 -16.82
N THR A 15 14.76 10.01 -16.28
CA THR A 15 15.76 9.29 -17.06
C THR A 15 15.75 7.81 -16.70
N GLU A 16 16.05 6.97 -17.68
CA GLU A 16 16.43 5.59 -17.42
C GLU A 16 17.89 5.55 -16.98
N VAL A 17 18.22 4.68 -16.02
CA VAL A 17 19.57 4.60 -15.44
C VAL A 17 20.34 3.45 -16.06
N GLU A 18 21.54 3.76 -16.54
CA GLU A 18 22.47 2.80 -17.14
C GLU A 18 23.49 2.27 -16.10
N PRO A 19 23.98 1.02 -16.22
CA PRO A 19 24.87 0.39 -15.22
C PRO A 19 26.20 1.11 -14.97
N SER A 20 26.70 1.87 -15.95
CA SER A 20 28.05 2.46 -15.93
C SER A 20 28.23 3.63 -14.96
N GLU A 21 27.15 4.19 -14.40
CA GLU A 21 27.20 5.46 -13.67
C GLU A 21 27.35 5.26 -12.15
N HIS A 22 28.56 4.93 -11.67
CA HIS A 22 28.78 4.55 -10.26
C HIS A 22 28.32 5.60 -9.23
N ALA A 23 28.63 6.89 -9.45
CA ALA A 23 28.23 7.97 -8.55
C ALA A 23 26.70 8.08 -8.42
N LEU A 24 25.98 7.86 -9.51
CA LEU A 24 24.51 7.88 -9.54
C LEU A 24 23.91 6.73 -8.71
N LEU A 25 24.55 5.56 -8.70
CA LEU A 25 24.08 4.41 -7.91
C LEU A 25 24.16 4.68 -6.40
N GLU A 26 25.18 5.42 -5.94
CA GLU A 26 25.28 5.82 -4.54
C GLU A 26 24.21 6.84 -4.15
N GLU A 27 23.98 7.86 -4.99
CA GLU A 27 22.91 8.83 -4.77
C GLU A 27 21.52 8.16 -4.72
N LEU A 28 21.28 7.22 -5.63
CA LEU A 28 20.08 6.40 -5.66
C LEU A 28 19.91 5.55 -4.40
N ALA A 29 20.99 4.92 -3.93
CA ALA A 29 20.97 4.14 -2.70
C ALA A 29 20.60 5.04 -1.51
N VAL A 30 21.21 6.21 -1.39
CA VAL A 30 20.89 7.20 -0.35
C VAL A 30 19.43 7.64 -0.42
N LEU A 31 18.93 7.98 -1.62
CA LEU A 31 17.54 8.37 -1.84
C LEU A 31 16.58 7.25 -1.42
N THR A 32 16.84 6.01 -1.87
CA THR A 32 15.99 4.86 -1.58
C THR A 32 15.97 4.58 -0.09
N ARG A 33 17.14 4.49 0.56
CA ARG A 33 17.22 4.24 2.01
C ARG A 33 16.46 5.30 2.80
N ARG A 34 16.62 6.58 2.47
CA ARG A 34 15.90 7.67 3.15
C ARG A 34 14.40 7.56 2.95
N ALA A 35 13.93 7.35 1.73
CA ALA A 35 12.50 7.24 1.42
C ALA A 35 11.82 6.01 2.06
N PHE A 36 12.59 4.96 2.37
CA PHE A 36 12.09 3.76 3.02
C PHE A 36 12.30 3.74 4.54
N ALA A 37 13.25 4.51 5.07
CA ALA A 37 13.46 4.68 6.51
C ALA A 37 12.37 5.54 7.16
N VAL A 38 11.77 6.45 6.39
CA VAL A 38 10.63 7.28 6.82
C VAL A 38 9.55 7.21 5.76
N GLY A 39 8.33 6.86 6.13
CA GLY A 39 7.24 6.76 5.14
C GLY A 39 6.15 5.75 5.46
N ASP A 40 6.30 4.99 6.54
CA ASP A 40 5.24 4.08 6.95
C ASP A 40 4.01 4.82 7.43
N MET A 41 2.88 4.48 6.82
CA MET A 41 1.57 4.99 7.22
C MET A 41 1.18 4.54 8.63
N LEU A 42 1.60 3.33 9.02
CA LEU A 42 1.32 2.73 10.32
C LEU A 42 2.62 2.58 11.12
N PRO A 43 2.60 2.80 12.44
CA PRO A 43 3.81 2.67 13.25
C PRO A 43 4.18 1.20 13.50
N GLY A 44 5.45 0.98 13.84
CA GLY A 44 5.94 -0.31 14.34
C GLY A 44 6.11 -1.41 13.28
N LEU A 45 6.01 -1.08 11.99
CA LEU A 45 6.23 -2.05 10.92
C LEU A 45 7.72 -2.48 10.89
N PRO A 46 8.02 -3.73 10.48
CA PRO A 46 9.39 -4.17 10.24
C PRO A 46 10.11 -3.30 9.21
N ASP A 47 11.43 -3.30 9.20
CA ASP A 47 12.20 -2.54 8.21
C ASP A 47 11.83 -2.94 6.77
N ALA A 48 11.68 -1.93 5.91
CA ALA A 48 11.53 -2.16 4.49
C ALA A 48 12.87 -2.56 3.89
N ASP A 49 12.90 -3.52 2.98
CA ASP A 49 14.15 -3.94 2.34
C ASP A 49 14.88 -2.77 1.65
N GLY A 50 14.10 -1.82 1.09
CA GLY A 50 14.66 -0.62 0.45
C GLY A 50 15.43 0.29 1.42
N ALA A 51 15.23 0.16 2.74
CA ALA A 51 16.00 0.85 3.77
C ALA A 51 17.45 0.35 3.83
N HIS A 52 17.76 -0.79 3.21
CA HIS A 52 19.09 -1.40 3.18
C HIS A 52 19.75 -1.38 1.78
N ASP A 53 19.17 -0.68 0.81
CA ASP A 53 19.71 -0.62 -0.54
C ASP A 53 21.12 0.00 -0.56
N THR A 54 22.03 -0.57 -1.35
CA THR A 54 23.41 -0.11 -1.55
C THR A 54 23.68 0.09 -3.04
N ALA A 55 24.71 0.85 -3.42
CA ALA A 55 25.11 0.94 -4.82
C ALA A 55 25.46 -0.44 -5.41
N ALA A 56 26.06 -1.32 -4.62
CA ALA A 56 26.37 -2.69 -5.02
C ALA A 56 25.10 -3.52 -5.31
N SER A 57 24.08 -3.46 -4.43
CA SER A 57 22.83 -4.19 -4.67
C SER A 57 22.06 -3.63 -5.87
N ILE A 58 22.10 -2.31 -6.08
CA ILE A 58 21.49 -1.68 -7.26
C ILE A 58 22.25 -2.06 -8.53
N ARG A 59 23.58 -2.11 -8.50
CA ARG A 59 24.37 -2.59 -9.63
C ARG A 59 24.00 -4.03 -9.98
N ALA A 60 23.92 -4.90 -8.97
CA ALA A 60 23.49 -6.28 -9.16
C ALA A 60 22.08 -6.38 -9.75
N ASP A 61 21.16 -5.47 -9.38
CA ASP A 61 19.85 -5.39 -10.01
C ASP A 61 19.96 -5.10 -11.52
N LEU A 62 20.72 -4.06 -11.88
CA LEU A 62 20.91 -3.65 -13.29
C LEU A 62 21.59 -4.75 -14.10
N ASP A 63 22.62 -5.39 -13.54
CA ASP A 63 23.33 -6.52 -14.16
C ASP A 63 22.41 -7.73 -14.37
N ALA A 64 21.41 -7.91 -13.51
CA ALA A 64 20.36 -8.93 -13.65
C ALA A 64 19.23 -8.53 -14.63
N GLY A 65 19.35 -7.39 -15.32
CA GLY A 65 18.37 -6.90 -16.28
C GLY A 65 17.16 -6.21 -15.66
N ILE A 66 17.21 -5.85 -14.38
CA ILE A 66 16.19 -5.00 -13.75
C ILE A 66 16.33 -3.59 -14.32
N ARG A 67 15.19 -3.02 -14.70
CA ARG A 67 15.11 -1.68 -15.29
C ARG A 67 14.86 -0.64 -14.21
N LEU A 68 15.42 0.54 -14.38
CA LEU A 68 15.38 1.59 -13.35
C LEU A 68 15.19 2.96 -13.98
N TRP A 69 14.28 3.73 -13.40
CA TRP A 69 14.10 5.14 -13.75
C TRP A 69 14.31 6.02 -12.53
N MET A 70 14.92 7.18 -12.76
CA MET A 70 15.16 8.20 -11.75
C MET A 70 14.56 9.53 -12.20
N ALA A 71 13.92 10.21 -11.26
CA ALA A 71 13.46 11.57 -11.43
C ALA A 71 14.42 12.56 -10.77
N HIS A 72 14.75 13.61 -11.50
CA HIS A 72 15.56 14.73 -11.05
C HIS A 72 14.72 16.01 -11.00
N ALA A 73 14.94 16.84 -9.99
CA ALA A 73 14.41 18.19 -9.95
C ALA A 73 15.14 19.09 -10.96
N GLY A 74 14.61 20.30 -11.21
CA GLY A 74 15.20 21.23 -12.19
C GLY A 74 16.61 21.71 -11.86
N ASP A 75 17.08 21.50 -10.63
CA ASP A 75 18.46 21.74 -10.17
C ASP A 75 19.38 20.53 -10.37
N GLY A 76 18.88 19.44 -10.95
CA GLY A 76 19.62 18.19 -11.17
C GLY A 76 19.63 17.24 -9.98
N ARG A 77 19.02 17.59 -8.84
CA ARG A 77 19.02 16.72 -7.65
C ARG A 77 18.06 15.53 -7.83
N PRO A 78 18.45 14.30 -7.46
CA PRO A 78 17.55 13.14 -7.49
C PRO A 78 16.45 13.28 -6.44
N VAL A 79 15.20 13.07 -6.87
CA VAL A 79 13.99 13.26 -6.04
C VAL A 79 13.07 12.04 -6.02
N GLY A 80 13.30 11.04 -6.88
CA GLY A 80 12.55 9.80 -6.82
C GLY A 80 13.09 8.74 -7.79
N CYS A 81 12.70 7.49 -7.57
CA CYS A 81 13.04 6.39 -8.47
C CYS A 81 11.95 5.32 -8.50
N VAL A 82 11.97 4.48 -9.53
CA VAL A 82 11.17 3.25 -9.61
C VAL A 82 11.95 2.18 -10.37
N ARG A 83 11.76 0.91 -9.97
CA ARG A 83 12.37 -0.25 -10.64
C ARG A 83 11.32 -1.18 -11.21
N ALA A 84 11.68 -1.90 -12.26
CA ALA A 84 10.89 -2.98 -12.85
C ALA A 84 11.72 -4.24 -13.04
N ILE A 85 11.20 -5.39 -12.61
CA ILE A 85 11.77 -6.69 -12.95
C ILE A 85 11.06 -7.20 -14.22
N PRO A 86 11.76 -7.40 -15.35
CA PRO A 86 11.22 -8.16 -16.45
C PRO A 86 10.91 -9.60 -16.03
N ARG A 87 9.70 -10.07 -16.33
CA ARG A 87 9.24 -11.43 -16.12
C ARG A 87 8.87 -12.07 -17.47
N PRO A 88 8.77 -13.41 -17.55
CA PRO A 88 8.20 -14.09 -18.72
C PRO A 88 6.82 -13.56 -19.11
N ASP A 89 6.36 -13.95 -20.30
CA ASP A 89 5.00 -13.66 -20.80
C ASP A 89 4.67 -12.17 -20.95
N ARG A 90 5.69 -11.34 -21.24
CA ARG A 90 5.55 -9.89 -21.45
C ARG A 90 4.95 -9.20 -20.22
N VAL A 91 5.44 -9.57 -19.04
CA VAL A 91 5.05 -9.00 -17.75
C VAL A 91 6.22 -8.28 -17.12
N TRP A 92 6.02 -7.08 -16.59
CA TRP A 92 6.98 -6.45 -15.69
C TRP A 92 6.40 -6.31 -14.28
N GLN A 93 7.24 -6.57 -13.27
CA GLN A 93 6.88 -6.36 -11.87
C GLN A 93 7.50 -5.06 -11.36
N ILE A 94 6.67 -4.10 -10.94
CA ILE A 94 7.12 -2.86 -10.32
C ILE A 94 7.63 -3.14 -8.91
N ARG A 95 8.76 -2.54 -8.55
CA ARG A 95 9.31 -2.54 -7.19
C ARG A 95 10.06 -1.25 -6.89
N ARG A 96 10.39 -1.05 -5.60
CA ARG A 96 11.28 0.04 -5.14
C ARG A 96 10.88 1.42 -5.68
N LEU A 97 9.59 1.73 -5.61
CA LEU A 97 9.11 3.09 -5.82
C LEU A 97 9.48 3.93 -4.59
N ALA A 98 10.39 4.89 -4.76
CA ALA A 98 10.83 5.81 -3.72
C ALA A 98 10.66 7.26 -4.19
N VAL A 99 10.22 8.12 -3.29
CA VAL A 99 10.12 9.57 -3.51
C VAL A 99 10.70 10.27 -2.28
N ALA A 100 11.59 11.24 -2.50
CA ALA A 100 12.14 12.06 -1.44
C ALA A 100 11.01 12.69 -0.62
N LEU A 101 11.13 12.68 0.72
CA LEU A 101 10.06 13.08 1.63
C LEU A 101 9.52 14.49 1.33
N THR A 102 10.41 15.43 0.99
CA THR A 102 10.10 16.82 0.63
C THR A 102 9.33 16.98 -0.68
N ASP A 103 9.30 15.94 -1.51
CA ASP A 103 8.72 15.94 -2.86
C ASP A 103 7.49 15.01 -2.95
N GLN A 104 7.06 14.43 -1.83
CA GLN A 104 5.84 13.62 -1.76
C GLN A 104 4.57 14.49 -1.88
N GLY A 105 3.46 13.86 -2.29
CA GLY A 105 2.18 14.56 -2.48
C GLY A 105 2.09 15.45 -3.72
N ALA A 106 3.22 15.81 -4.35
CA ALA A 106 3.26 16.65 -5.55
C ALA A 106 2.94 15.90 -6.87
N GLY A 107 2.74 14.59 -6.81
CA GLY A 107 2.44 13.75 -7.99
C GLY A 107 3.66 13.04 -8.59
N LEU A 108 4.85 13.15 -7.98
CA LEU A 108 6.06 12.52 -8.50
C LEU A 108 5.96 10.99 -8.63
N GLY A 109 5.36 10.31 -7.64
CA GLY A 109 5.14 8.86 -7.71
C GLY A 109 4.28 8.45 -8.91
N ARG A 110 3.28 9.27 -9.28
CA ARG A 110 2.49 9.08 -10.50
C ARG A 110 3.35 9.27 -11.75
N LEU A 111 4.19 10.29 -11.78
CA LEU A 111 5.08 10.54 -12.92
C LEU A 111 6.04 9.38 -13.16
N LEU A 112 6.68 8.88 -12.10
CA LEU A 112 7.59 7.72 -12.13
C LEU A 112 6.90 6.48 -12.71
N VAL A 113 5.75 6.09 -12.15
CA VAL A 113 5.03 4.90 -12.61
C VAL A 113 4.52 5.05 -14.04
N ARG A 114 4.00 6.23 -14.43
CA ARG A 114 3.57 6.48 -15.82
C ARG A 114 4.76 6.47 -16.81
N GLY A 115 5.94 6.88 -16.37
CA GLY A 115 7.16 6.78 -17.16
C GLY A 115 7.56 5.33 -17.45
N LEU A 116 7.60 4.52 -16.39
CA LEU A 116 7.83 3.07 -16.48
C LEU A 116 6.78 2.40 -17.37
N GLU A 117 5.50 2.74 -17.24
CA GLU A 117 4.43 2.21 -18.08
C GLU A 117 4.64 2.48 -19.58
N ARG A 118 5.10 3.69 -19.93
CA ARG A 118 5.40 4.03 -21.33
C ARG A 118 6.59 3.24 -21.86
N ALA A 119 7.65 3.09 -21.07
CA ALA A 119 8.81 2.28 -21.44
C ALA A 119 8.42 0.81 -21.63
N ALA A 120 7.67 0.25 -20.67
CA ALA A 120 7.16 -1.11 -20.75
C ALA A 120 6.32 -1.34 -22.02
N LEU A 121 5.39 -0.42 -22.33
CA LEU A 121 4.55 -0.51 -23.52
C LEU A 121 5.39 -0.45 -24.81
N ALA A 122 6.39 0.41 -24.87
CA ALA A 122 7.30 0.52 -26.01
C ALA A 122 8.09 -0.78 -26.27
N GLU A 123 8.35 -1.56 -25.22
CA GLU A 123 9.02 -2.86 -25.29
C GLU A 123 8.04 -4.04 -25.48
N GLY A 124 6.76 -3.75 -25.73
CA GLY A 124 5.75 -4.77 -25.99
C GLY A 124 5.30 -5.54 -24.74
N VAL A 125 5.59 -5.04 -23.54
CA VAL A 125 5.03 -5.53 -22.28
C VAL A 125 3.51 -5.37 -22.34
N ARG A 126 2.78 -6.42 -21.95
CA ARG A 126 1.31 -6.42 -21.96
C ARG A 126 0.73 -6.12 -20.58
N ARG A 127 1.44 -6.50 -19.53
CA ARG A 127 0.93 -6.42 -18.16
C ARG A 127 1.98 -5.91 -17.19
N LEU A 128 1.55 -5.05 -16.28
CA LEU A 128 2.33 -4.68 -15.10
C LEU A 128 1.71 -5.30 -13.86
N VAL A 129 2.57 -5.74 -12.95
CA VAL A 129 2.19 -6.29 -11.65
C VAL A 129 2.92 -5.51 -10.56
N VAL A 130 2.25 -5.27 -9.45
CA VAL A 130 2.88 -4.78 -8.22
C VAL A 130 2.36 -5.57 -7.04
N TRP A 131 3.26 -5.87 -6.10
CA TRP A 131 2.89 -6.39 -4.78
C TRP A 131 2.97 -5.21 -3.81
N ALA A 132 1.80 -4.64 -3.52
CA ALA A 132 1.67 -3.42 -2.74
C ALA A 132 1.44 -3.78 -1.27
N LEU A 133 2.43 -3.50 -0.41
CA LEU A 133 2.29 -3.67 1.04
C LEU A 133 1.12 -2.81 1.55
N VAL A 134 0.09 -3.47 2.09
CA VAL A 134 -1.19 -2.84 2.44
C VAL A 134 -1.00 -1.94 3.66
N GLU A 135 -0.26 -2.41 4.65
CA GLU A 135 0.03 -1.70 5.91
C GLU A 135 0.91 -0.44 5.69
N ARG A 136 1.67 -0.38 4.58
CA ARG A 136 2.44 0.81 4.19
C ARG A 136 1.64 1.82 3.37
N GLY A 137 0.41 1.49 2.97
CA GLY A 137 -0.50 2.45 2.35
C GLY A 137 -0.20 2.83 0.91
N ILE A 138 0.54 2.00 0.14
CA ILE A 138 0.89 2.31 -1.25
C ILE A 138 -0.20 1.91 -2.27
N ALA A 139 -1.07 0.94 -1.94
CA ALA A 139 -2.14 0.47 -2.84
C ALA A 139 -3.09 1.58 -3.37
N PRO A 140 -3.49 2.60 -2.59
CA PRO A 140 -4.26 3.73 -3.10
C PRO A 140 -3.61 4.50 -4.25
N LEU A 141 -2.27 4.58 -4.30
CA LEU A 141 -1.56 5.21 -5.42
C LEU A 141 -1.83 4.42 -6.71
N TYR A 142 -1.57 3.11 -6.70
CA TYR A 142 -1.76 2.25 -7.86
C TYR A 142 -3.22 2.19 -8.31
N SER A 143 -4.17 2.22 -7.35
CA SER A 143 -5.61 2.31 -7.64
C SER A 143 -5.95 3.54 -8.49
N LYS A 144 -5.40 4.72 -8.14
CA LYS A 144 -5.59 5.97 -8.89
C LYS A 144 -4.93 5.94 -10.27
N LEU A 145 -3.98 5.02 -10.50
CA LEU A 145 -3.34 4.80 -11.80
C LEU A 145 -4.08 3.76 -12.65
N GLY A 146 -5.08 3.07 -12.09
CA GLY A 146 -5.93 2.11 -12.78
C GLY A 146 -5.60 0.64 -12.49
N TYR A 147 -4.67 0.37 -11.57
CA TYR A 147 -4.32 -1.00 -11.19
C TYR A 147 -5.46 -1.64 -10.40
N ARG A 148 -5.77 -2.89 -10.73
CA ARG A 148 -6.82 -3.68 -10.08
C ARG A 148 -6.18 -4.73 -9.19
N THR A 149 -6.71 -4.92 -7.99
CA THR A 149 -6.18 -5.97 -7.11
C THR A 149 -6.74 -7.32 -7.57
N THR A 150 -5.85 -8.25 -7.91
CA THR A 150 -6.18 -9.61 -8.35
C THR A 150 -6.03 -10.63 -7.23
N GLY A 151 -5.37 -10.26 -6.14
CA GLY A 151 -5.28 -11.08 -4.93
C GLY A 151 -4.58 -10.38 -3.78
N HIS A 152 -4.45 -11.13 -2.68
CA HIS A 152 -3.76 -10.78 -1.47
C HIS A 152 -2.89 -11.96 -1.03
N LEU A 153 -1.70 -11.66 -0.53
CA LEU A 153 -0.72 -12.64 -0.06
C LEU A 153 -0.12 -12.17 1.26
N GLY A 154 0.28 -13.11 2.10
CA GLY A 154 1.13 -12.80 3.25
C GLY A 154 2.60 -12.83 2.84
N THR A 155 3.39 -11.84 3.25
CA THR A 155 4.84 -11.92 3.12
C THR A 155 5.36 -13.08 3.99
N PRO A 156 6.20 -14.00 3.48
CA PRO A 156 6.66 -15.17 4.25
C PRO A 156 7.52 -14.83 5.47
N ASP A 157 8.36 -13.80 5.36
CA ASP A 157 9.38 -13.41 6.36
C ASP A 157 8.92 -12.25 7.26
N LYS A 158 7.79 -11.62 6.96
CA LYS A 158 7.26 -10.46 7.70
C LYS A 158 5.78 -10.62 7.98
N PRO A 159 5.27 -10.13 9.11
CA PRO A 159 3.85 -10.15 9.43
C PRO A 159 3.06 -9.06 8.67
N LEU A 160 3.31 -8.90 7.36
CA LEU A 160 2.70 -7.89 6.49
C LEU A 160 1.93 -8.55 5.35
N SER A 161 1.03 -7.80 4.73
CA SER A 161 0.15 -8.28 3.67
C SER A 161 0.40 -7.50 2.39
N GLU A 162 0.41 -8.21 1.26
CA GLU A 162 0.58 -7.62 -0.06
C GLU A 162 -0.73 -7.71 -0.84
N ALA A 163 -1.19 -6.58 -1.38
CA ALA A 163 -2.17 -6.56 -2.44
C ALA A 163 -1.44 -6.79 -3.77
N VAL A 164 -1.75 -7.89 -4.45
CA VAL A 164 -1.30 -8.15 -5.81
C VAL A 164 -2.17 -7.32 -6.75
N MET A 165 -1.60 -6.31 -7.38
CA MET A 165 -2.31 -5.40 -8.28
C MET A 165 -1.76 -5.45 -9.69
N GLU A 166 -2.64 -5.42 -10.68
CA GLU A 166 -2.30 -5.60 -12.09
C GLU A 166 -2.87 -4.47 -12.95
N LEU A 167 -2.14 -4.14 -14.02
CA LEU A 167 -2.54 -3.23 -15.08
C LEU A 167 -2.33 -3.90 -16.44
N ASP A 168 -3.36 -3.88 -17.29
CA ASP A 168 -3.24 -4.27 -18.70
C ASP A 168 -2.89 -3.01 -19.51
N LEU A 169 -1.65 -2.94 -20.03
CA LEU A 169 -1.14 -1.78 -20.76
C LEU A 169 -1.86 -1.56 -22.10
N GLY A 170 -2.53 -2.58 -22.64
CA GLY A 170 -3.29 -2.49 -23.89
C GLY A 170 -4.72 -1.99 -23.71
N ARG A 171 -5.16 -1.70 -22.48
CA ARG A 171 -6.55 -1.31 -22.19
C ARG A 171 -6.63 0.05 -21.48
N PRO A 172 -7.69 0.84 -21.76
CA PRO A 172 -7.97 2.03 -20.97
C PRO A 172 -8.06 1.68 -19.48
N SER A 173 -7.31 2.41 -18.68
CA SER A 173 -7.16 2.15 -17.25
C SER A 173 -7.54 3.41 -16.46
N PRO A 174 -8.85 3.66 -16.26
CA PRO A 174 -9.31 4.84 -15.53
C PRO A 174 -8.91 4.76 -14.05
N PRO A 175 -8.78 5.89 -13.34
CA PRO A 175 -8.60 5.91 -11.90
C PRO A 175 -9.71 5.11 -11.18
N LEU A 176 -9.32 4.30 -10.21
CA LEU A 176 -10.23 3.48 -9.43
C LEU A 176 -10.36 4.03 -8.01
N ALA A 177 -11.59 4.09 -7.51
CA ALA A 177 -11.84 4.40 -6.11
C ALA A 177 -11.21 3.30 -5.23
N TYR A 178 -10.45 3.66 -4.22
CA TYR A 178 -9.91 2.69 -3.27
C TYR A 178 -10.75 2.68 -1.98
N PRO A 179 -11.05 1.52 -1.40
CA PRO A 179 -10.73 0.17 -1.90
C PRO A 179 -11.69 -0.37 -2.98
N TRP A 180 -12.90 0.17 -3.07
CA TRP A 180 -14.04 -0.48 -3.73
C TRP A 180 -13.95 -0.68 -5.25
N GLY A 181 -13.22 0.18 -5.96
CA GLY A 181 -13.03 0.11 -7.41
C GLY A 181 -11.93 -0.84 -7.85
N THR A 182 -11.05 -1.27 -6.93
CA THR A 182 -9.92 -2.15 -7.23
C THR A 182 -10.31 -3.63 -7.27
N GLN A 183 -11.33 -4.01 -6.49
CA GLN A 183 -11.85 -5.38 -6.34
C GLN A 183 -13.38 -5.34 -6.42
N PRO A 184 -13.98 -5.32 -7.62
CA PRO A 184 -15.43 -5.26 -7.74
C PRO A 184 -16.12 -6.51 -7.16
N ARG A 185 -15.38 -7.64 -7.04
CA ARG A 185 -15.77 -8.83 -6.31
C ARG A 185 -14.59 -9.31 -5.47
N CYS A 186 -14.80 -9.51 -4.17
CA CYS A 186 -13.79 -10.12 -3.31
C CYS A 186 -13.74 -11.63 -3.65
N PRO A 187 -12.61 -12.19 -4.11
CA PRO A 187 -12.53 -13.61 -4.43
C PRO A 187 -12.66 -14.49 -3.17
N TYR A 188 -12.42 -13.91 -2.00
CA TYR A 188 -12.26 -14.56 -0.70
C TYR A 188 -13.57 -14.77 0.10
N HIS A 189 -14.68 -15.09 -0.57
CA HIS A 189 -15.98 -15.20 0.09
C HIS A 189 -16.12 -16.46 0.97
N GLY A 190 -16.86 -16.35 2.07
CA GLY A 190 -17.16 -17.45 2.99
C GLY A 190 -16.30 -17.47 4.26
N GLY A 191 -15.17 -16.77 4.24
CA GLY A 191 -14.21 -16.68 5.35
C GLY A 191 -14.54 -15.65 6.43
N LEU A 192 -13.57 -15.38 7.30
CA LEU A 192 -13.64 -14.32 8.32
C LEU A 192 -13.28 -12.96 7.71
N MET A 193 -13.99 -11.92 8.14
CA MET A 193 -13.69 -10.52 7.84
C MET A 193 -13.66 -9.73 9.15
N VAL A 194 -12.65 -8.87 9.30
CA VAL A 194 -12.59 -7.90 10.39
C VAL A 194 -12.62 -6.51 9.76
N THR A 195 -13.62 -5.70 10.06
CA THR A 195 -13.71 -4.32 9.57
C THR A 195 -13.34 -3.34 10.65
N TRP A 196 -12.55 -2.34 10.29
CA TRP A 196 -11.98 -1.40 11.23
C TRP A 196 -12.56 -0.01 11.01
N PHE A 197 -12.96 0.59 12.12
CA PHE A 197 -13.48 1.95 12.18
C PHE A 197 -12.75 2.71 13.28
N GLY A 198 -12.67 4.04 13.18
CA GLY A 198 -12.05 4.84 14.22
C GLY A 198 -12.61 6.24 14.35
N SER A 199 -12.38 6.81 15.52
CA SER A 199 -12.52 8.23 15.86
C SER A 199 -11.15 8.78 16.27
N ALA A 200 -11.10 9.98 16.87
CA ALA A 200 -9.86 10.58 17.34
C ALA A 200 -9.19 9.79 18.48
N SER A 201 -9.97 9.10 19.32
CA SER A 201 -9.49 8.43 20.54
C SER A 201 -9.83 6.96 20.63
N ARG A 202 -10.68 6.42 19.73
CA ARG A 202 -11.16 5.04 19.80
C ARG A 202 -11.05 4.34 18.46
N THR A 203 -10.89 3.03 18.53
CA THR A 203 -10.89 2.13 17.38
C THR A 203 -11.91 1.02 17.63
N VAL A 204 -12.66 0.66 16.61
CA VAL A 204 -13.67 -0.40 16.70
C VAL A 204 -13.43 -1.40 15.59
N ALA A 205 -13.34 -2.67 15.96
CA ALA A 205 -13.38 -3.79 15.03
C ALA A 205 -14.78 -4.40 15.01
N VAL A 206 -15.24 -4.81 13.82
CA VAL A 206 -16.45 -5.64 13.70
C VAL A 206 -16.09 -6.91 12.97
N THR A 207 -16.28 -8.06 13.62
CA THR A 207 -16.01 -9.38 13.04
C THR A 207 -17.26 -9.89 12.31
N ASP A 208 -17.14 -10.30 11.04
CA ASP A 208 -18.25 -10.84 10.26
C ASP A 208 -17.76 -11.86 9.22
N ARG A 209 -18.67 -12.41 8.42
CA ARG A 209 -18.30 -13.24 7.28
C ARG A 209 -17.92 -12.39 6.07
N LEU A 210 -16.84 -12.78 5.41
CA LEU A 210 -16.40 -12.18 4.15
C LEU A 210 -17.39 -12.54 3.05
N THR A 211 -17.95 -11.52 2.41
CA THR A 211 -18.91 -11.69 1.30
C THR A 211 -18.26 -11.33 -0.03
N ALA A 212 -18.83 -11.81 -1.13
CA ALA A 212 -18.37 -11.45 -2.47
C ALA A 212 -18.45 -9.94 -2.76
N ASN A 213 -19.37 -9.23 -2.08
CA ASN A 213 -19.50 -7.77 -2.13
C ASN A 213 -19.56 -7.20 -0.71
N PRO A 214 -18.42 -6.84 -0.11
CA PRO A 214 -18.35 -6.40 1.28
C PRO A 214 -18.93 -5.00 1.51
N ARG A 215 -19.09 -4.18 0.46
CA ARG A 215 -19.42 -2.75 0.60
C ARG A 215 -20.75 -2.50 1.34
N PRO A 216 -21.88 -3.17 1.04
CA PRO A 216 -23.12 -2.96 1.80
C PRO A 216 -23.02 -3.43 3.25
N VAL A 217 -22.20 -4.46 3.53
CA VAL A 217 -21.96 -4.94 4.90
C VAL A 217 -21.18 -3.89 5.69
N VAL A 218 -20.09 -3.37 5.11
CA VAL A 218 -19.26 -2.31 5.71
C VAL A 218 -20.07 -1.04 5.97
N ALA A 219 -20.95 -0.64 5.05
CA ALA A 219 -21.80 0.55 5.22
C ALA A 219 -22.74 0.41 6.44
N ARG A 220 -23.43 -0.73 6.58
CA ARG A 220 -24.29 -1.00 7.75
C ARG A 220 -23.49 -1.06 9.06
N GLN A 221 -22.30 -1.65 9.02
CA GLN A 221 -21.41 -1.68 10.17
C GLN A 221 -20.97 -0.27 10.56
N GLN A 222 -20.64 0.59 9.58
CA GLN A 222 -20.29 1.99 9.84
C GLN A 222 -21.43 2.73 10.52
N GLU A 223 -22.67 2.59 10.06
CA GLU A 223 -23.85 3.20 10.70
C GLU A 223 -24.04 2.73 12.14
N ARG A 224 -23.77 1.45 12.43
CA ARG A 224 -23.81 0.92 13.80
C ARG A 224 -22.69 1.52 14.66
N VAL A 225 -21.46 1.57 14.16
CA VAL A 225 -20.31 2.09 14.91
C VAL A 225 -20.41 3.60 15.11
N THR A 226 -20.93 4.36 14.14
CA THR A 226 -21.19 5.79 14.30
C THR A 226 -22.16 6.06 15.44
N ARG A 227 -23.19 5.22 15.64
CA ARG A 227 -24.08 5.35 16.80
C ARG A 227 -23.37 5.09 18.14
N LEU A 228 -22.33 4.26 18.15
CA LEU A 228 -21.53 3.97 19.34
C LEU A 228 -20.50 5.07 19.64
N LEU A 229 -19.84 5.60 18.61
CA LEU A 229 -18.72 6.55 18.75
C LEU A 229 -19.14 8.03 18.57
N GLY A 230 -20.36 8.30 18.13
CA GLY A 230 -20.80 9.60 17.63
C GLY A 230 -20.31 9.90 16.21
N THR A 231 -19.00 9.74 15.97
CA THR A 231 -18.39 9.80 14.63
C THR A 231 -17.47 8.60 14.41
N ALA A 232 -17.61 7.95 13.26
CA ALA A 232 -16.78 6.81 12.90
C ALA A 232 -16.38 6.86 11.42
N ARG A 233 -15.08 6.72 11.17
CA ARG A 233 -14.49 6.63 9.85
C ARG A 233 -14.08 5.19 9.57
N PHE A 234 -14.37 4.68 8.36
CA PHE A 234 -13.81 3.41 7.90
C PHE A 234 -12.29 3.53 7.75
N LEU A 235 -11.55 2.64 8.40
CA LEU A 235 -10.09 2.60 8.41
C LEU A 235 -9.53 1.52 7.48
N GLY A 236 -10.24 0.40 7.33
CA GLY A 236 -9.74 -0.73 6.57
C GLY A 236 -10.45 -2.04 6.89
N GLY A 237 -9.91 -3.13 6.38
CA GLY A 237 -10.41 -4.46 6.68
C GLY A 237 -9.36 -5.53 6.49
N ASP A 238 -9.54 -6.61 7.24
CA ASP A 238 -8.74 -7.83 7.18
C ASP A 238 -9.62 -9.00 6.76
N GLY A 239 -9.02 -10.02 6.17
CA GLY A 239 -9.75 -11.19 5.71
C GLY A 239 -8.94 -12.47 5.79
N TRP A 240 -9.67 -13.56 5.97
CA TRP A 240 -9.15 -14.92 5.87
C TRP A 240 -10.15 -15.78 5.09
N ALA A 241 -9.88 -15.97 3.80
CA ALA A 241 -10.79 -16.53 2.79
C ALA A 241 -11.29 -17.94 3.11
N ASP A 242 -10.37 -18.85 3.41
CA ASP A 242 -10.63 -20.29 3.56
C ASP A 242 -10.69 -20.69 5.03
N CYS A 243 -11.21 -19.81 5.87
CA CYS A 243 -11.22 -19.99 7.32
C CYS A 243 -12.24 -21.07 7.73
N PRO A 244 -11.81 -22.21 8.31
CA PRO A 244 -12.74 -23.17 8.90
C PRO A 244 -13.51 -22.51 10.07
N PRO A 245 -14.79 -22.85 10.32
CA PRO A 245 -15.58 -22.21 11.38
C PRO A 245 -14.92 -22.21 12.76
N ARG A 246 -14.27 -23.31 13.15
CA ARG A 246 -13.54 -23.40 14.44
C ARG A 246 -12.36 -22.44 14.52
N SER A 247 -11.61 -22.29 13.42
CA SER A 247 -10.50 -21.35 13.36
C SER A 247 -10.98 -19.90 13.35
N SER A 248 -12.14 -19.61 12.75
CA SER A 248 -12.73 -18.26 12.79
C SER A 248 -13.09 -17.85 14.21
N ALA A 249 -13.64 -18.78 15.01
CA ALA A 249 -13.96 -18.54 16.41
C ALA A 249 -12.69 -18.25 17.23
N ALA A 250 -11.63 -19.04 17.05
CA ALA A 250 -10.37 -18.82 17.76
C ALA A 250 -9.74 -17.45 17.45
N VAL A 251 -9.79 -16.99 16.20
CA VAL A 251 -9.33 -15.63 15.84
C VAL A 251 -10.21 -14.56 16.48
N CYS A 252 -11.53 -14.71 16.45
CA CYS A 252 -12.44 -13.79 17.12
C CYS A 252 -12.20 -13.73 18.63
N ASP A 253 -11.99 -14.86 19.30
CA ASP A 253 -11.69 -14.94 20.73
C ASP A 253 -10.37 -14.26 21.07
N THR A 254 -9.36 -14.45 20.22
CA THR A 254 -8.05 -13.79 20.35
C THR A 254 -8.17 -12.27 20.25
N LEU A 255 -8.95 -11.76 19.29
CA LEU A 255 -9.20 -10.33 19.16
C LEU A 255 -10.03 -9.78 20.32
N ALA A 256 -11.06 -10.52 20.76
CA ALA A 256 -11.93 -10.14 21.87
C ALA A 256 -11.17 -10.04 23.19
N ALA A 257 -10.23 -10.95 23.45
CA ALA A 257 -9.40 -10.93 24.66
C ALA A 257 -8.45 -9.71 24.74
N ARG A 258 -8.25 -9.00 23.63
CA ARG A 258 -7.34 -7.84 23.52
C ARG A 258 -8.09 -6.51 23.42
N ALA A 259 -9.41 -6.57 23.27
CA ALA A 259 -10.28 -5.40 23.26
C ALA A 259 -10.60 -4.93 24.69
N ASP A 260 -10.83 -3.63 24.86
CA ASP A 260 -11.24 -3.05 26.14
C ASP A 260 -12.72 -3.34 26.44
N THR A 261 -13.54 -3.51 25.41
CA THR A 261 -14.96 -3.87 25.54
C THR A 261 -15.42 -4.73 24.38
N VAL A 262 -16.28 -5.72 24.69
CA VAL A 262 -16.82 -6.68 23.72
C VAL A 262 -18.35 -6.68 23.80
N ASP A 263 -19.01 -6.36 22.69
CA ASP A 263 -20.47 -6.49 22.50
C ASP A 263 -20.76 -7.41 21.30
N GLY A 264 -20.82 -8.70 21.58
CA GLY A 264 -20.99 -9.75 20.57
C GLY A 264 -19.85 -9.74 19.55
N ARG A 265 -20.10 -9.16 18.37
CA ARG A 265 -19.14 -9.07 17.25
C ARG A 265 -18.45 -7.70 17.15
N VAL A 266 -18.75 -6.79 18.06
CA VAL A 266 -18.19 -5.43 18.11
C VAL A 266 -17.13 -5.40 19.20
N LEU A 267 -15.91 -5.09 18.81
CA LEU A 267 -14.75 -5.02 19.69
C LEU A 267 -14.28 -3.57 19.76
N VAL A 268 -14.23 -3.00 20.96
CA VAL A 268 -13.84 -1.60 21.17
C VAL A 268 -12.46 -1.55 21.80
N PHE A 269 -11.60 -0.72 21.23
CA PHE A 269 -10.29 -0.36 21.75
C PHE A 269 -10.32 1.13 22.11
N GLU A 270 -10.12 1.45 23.39
CA GLU A 270 -10.12 2.79 23.99
C GLU A 270 -8.81 3.56 23.67
N ARG A 271 -8.37 3.44 22.42
CA ARG A 271 -7.14 4.04 21.89
C ARG A 271 -7.25 4.27 20.37
N PRO A 272 -6.52 5.25 19.82
CA PRO A 272 -6.53 5.51 18.38
C PRO A 272 -5.91 4.36 17.58
N TYR A 273 -6.29 4.24 16.31
CA TYR A 273 -5.97 3.06 15.49
C TYR A 273 -4.48 2.79 15.31
N ARG A 274 -3.64 3.82 15.45
CA ARG A 274 -2.18 3.70 15.36
C ARG A 274 -1.58 2.96 16.55
N GLU A 275 -2.32 2.83 17.65
CA GLU A 275 -1.92 2.12 18.86
C GLU A 275 -2.54 0.73 18.97
N VAL A 276 -3.35 0.32 18.00
CA VAL A 276 -4.03 -0.99 17.96
C VAL A 276 -3.23 -1.94 17.07
N VAL A 277 -2.41 -2.80 17.67
CA VAL A 277 -1.53 -3.75 16.95
C VAL A 277 -2.32 -4.70 16.07
N GLU A 278 -3.51 -5.09 16.51
CA GLU A 278 -4.47 -5.91 15.77
C GLU A 278 -4.87 -5.27 14.43
N TYR A 279 -4.87 -3.94 14.36
CA TYR A 279 -5.10 -3.17 13.14
C TYR A 279 -3.80 -2.89 12.37
N THR A 280 -2.72 -2.49 13.04
CA THR A 280 -1.49 -2.08 12.34
C THR A 280 -0.76 -3.26 11.71
N MET A 281 -0.78 -4.43 12.37
CA MET A 281 -0.11 -5.66 11.92
C MET A 281 -0.94 -6.90 12.32
N PRO A 282 -2.10 -7.15 11.67
CA PRO A 282 -3.02 -8.23 12.07
C PRO A 282 -2.35 -9.62 12.10
N ARG A 283 -1.36 -9.85 11.22
CA ARG A 283 -0.62 -11.13 11.13
C ARG A 283 0.28 -11.42 12.34
N THR A 284 0.55 -10.44 13.19
CA THR A 284 1.22 -10.68 14.49
C THR A 284 0.28 -11.29 15.53
N VAL A 285 -1.03 -11.11 15.35
CA VAL A 285 -2.08 -11.59 16.25
C VAL A 285 -2.66 -12.91 15.72
N ALA A 286 -2.94 -12.97 14.42
CA ALA A 286 -3.39 -14.16 13.71
C ALA A 286 -2.71 -14.21 12.33
N PRO A 287 -1.68 -15.06 12.14
CA PRO A 287 -0.87 -15.11 10.90
C PRO A 287 -1.65 -15.27 9.60
N GLU A 288 -2.87 -15.83 9.68
CA GLU A 288 -3.79 -16.09 8.58
C GLU A 288 -4.61 -14.87 8.16
N LEU A 289 -4.74 -13.84 9.01
CA LEU A 289 -5.44 -12.60 8.67
C LEU A 289 -4.60 -11.76 7.72
N LEU A 290 -5.05 -11.62 6.48
CA LEU A 290 -4.43 -10.69 5.54
C LEU A 290 -5.08 -9.32 5.67
N ALA A 291 -4.28 -8.27 5.83
CA ALA A 291 -4.74 -6.91 5.64
C ALA A 291 -5.18 -6.74 4.19
N LEU A 292 -6.49 -6.57 3.97
CA LEU A 292 -7.05 -6.40 2.64
C LEU A 292 -6.94 -4.94 2.21
N TRP A 293 -7.31 -4.06 3.14
CA TRP A 293 -7.32 -2.62 2.91
C TRP A 293 -6.88 -1.86 4.15
N ARG A 294 -6.10 -0.81 3.92
CA ARG A 294 -5.87 0.29 4.86
C ARG A 294 -6.12 1.60 4.14
N VAL A 295 -6.99 2.43 4.71
CA VAL A 295 -7.41 3.73 4.17
C VAL A 295 -6.58 4.79 4.87
N PRO A 296 -5.75 5.55 4.13
CA PRO A 296 -4.94 6.60 4.72
C PRO A 296 -5.77 7.53 5.60
N GLY A 297 -5.23 7.87 6.78
CA GLY A 297 -5.67 9.01 7.59
C GLY A 297 -5.72 10.30 6.76
N ASP A 298 -6.53 11.27 7.18
CA ASP A 298 -6.12 12.65 6.93
C ASP A 298 -4.71 12.80 7.53
N PRO A 299 -3.77 13.48 6.84
CA PRO A 299 -2.48 13.78 7.45
C PRO A 299 -2.78 14.50 8.76
N VAL A 300 -2.37 13.90 9.87
CA VAL A 300 -2.37 14.59 11.16
C VAL A 300 -1.43 15.77 10.96
N HIS A 301 -2.01 16.97 10.93
CA HIS A 301 -1.28 18.23 10.78
C HIS A 301 -0.19 18.37 11.84
#